data_AF-A0A2W0B4S8-F1
#
_entry.id   AF-A0A2W0B4S8-F1
#
_cell.length_a   1.000
_cell.length_b   1.000
_cell.length_c   1.000
_cell.angle_alpha   90.00
_cell.angle_beta   90.00
_cell.angle_gamma   90.00
#
_symmetry.space_group_name_H-M   'P 1'
#
loop_
_entity.id
_entity.type
_entity.pdbx_description
1 polymer ?
#
loop_
_entity_poly.entity_id
_entity_poly.type
_entity_poly.pdbx_seq_one_letter_code
_entity_poly.pdbx_strand_id
1 'polypeptide(L)'
;MEDLFAGDRISLTFDDIPGDQITATVSRTLSDKEEGLGPEIEDYIAYWLEIRGERDTCGATNNVVLMTNGRYSLDGQFVTIRKIHGIDSP
;
A
#
# COMPACT_ATOMS: atom_id res chain seq x y z
N MET A 1 -6.10 -3.81 12.52
CA MET A 1 -5.46 -3.24 11.32
C MET A 1 -4.07 -2.85 11.77
N GLU A 2 -3.02 -3.37 11.15
CA GLU A 2 -1.66 -3.00 11.52
C GLU A 2 -1.38 -1.60 10.95
N ASP A 3 -0.90 -0.68 11.80
CA ASP A 3 -0.47 0.63 11.33
C ASP A 3 0.78 0.47 10.45
N LEU A 4 0.73 1.01 9.24
CA LEU A 4 1.81 0.97 8.26
C LEU A 4 2.56 2.30 8.27
N PHE A 5 3.86 2.25 8.54
CA PHE A 5 4.72 3.44 8.62
C PHE A 5 5.82 3.42 7.57
N ALA A 6 6.36 4.60 7.25
CA ALA A 6 7.53 4.74 6.40
C ALA A 6 8.69 3.85 6.89
N GLY A 7 9.27 3.08 5.97
CA GLY A 7 10.31 2.09 6.25
C GLY A 7 9.79 0.67 6.49
N ASP A 8 8.48 0.48 6.68
CA ASP A 8 7.92 -0.86 6.84
C ASP A 8 8.03 -1.65 5.54
N ARG A 9 8.56 -2.87 5.66
CA ARG A 9 8.55 -3.84 4.58
C ARG A 9 7.23 -4.60 4.58
N ILE A 10 6.56 -4.65 3.45
CA ILE A 10 5.24 -5.25 3.30
C ILE A 10 5.16 -6.20 2.11
N SER A 11 4.27 -7.17 2.23
CA SER A 11 3.82 -8.03 1.14
C SER A 11 2.42 -7.62 0.74
N LEU A 12 2.17 -7.47 -0.56
CA LEU A 12 0.83 -7.26 -1.12
C LEU A 12 0.46 -8.48 -1.97
N THR A 13 -0.67 -9.09 -1.68
CA THR A 13 -1.22 -10.23 -2.44
C THR A 13 -2.50 -9.79 -3.12
N PHE A 14 -2.60 -10.01 -4.44
CA PHE A 14 -3.79 -9.64 -5.21
C PHE A 14 -4.92 -10.64 -4.94
N ASP A 15 -6.09 -10.13 -4.57
CA ASP A 15 -7.23 -10.96 -4.19
C ASP A 15 -7.79 -11.75 -5.40
N ASP A 16 -7.71 -11.17 -6.60
CA ASP A 16 -8.30 -11.71 -7.83
C ASP A 16 -7.31 -12.56 -8.66
N ILE A 17 -6.00 -12.51 -8.36
CA ILE A 17 -4.96 -13.22 -9.12
C ILE A 17 -4.23 -14.19 -8.18
N PRO A 18 -4.59 -15.49 -8.21
CA PRO A 18 -4.01 -16.48 -7.32
C PRO A 18 -2.49 -16.58 -7.47
N GLY A 19 -1.78 -16.34 -6.38
CA GLY A 19 -0.32 -16.46 -6.31
C GLY A 19 0.45 -15.25 -6.81
N ASP A 20 -0.22 -14.17 -7.24
CA ASP A 20 0.47 -12.93 -7.55
C ASP A 20 0.70 -12.13 -6.26
N GLN A 21 1.97 -11.82 -6.02
CA GLN A 21 2.42 -11.18 -4.80
C GLN A 21 3.62 -10.30 -5.11
N ILE A 22 3.57 -9.07 -4.57
CA ILE A 22 4.70 -8.15 -4.61
C ILE A 22 5.20 -7.89 -3.19
N THR A 23 6.51 -7.67 -3.09
CA THR A 23 7.14 -7.15 -1.87
C THR A 23 7.53 -5.72 -2.12
N ALA A 24 7.21 -4.85 -1.16
CA ALA A 24 7.47 -3.42 -1.25
C ALA A 24 7.88 -2.86 0.12
N THR A 25 8.48 -1.67 0.09
CA THR A 25 8.71 -0.85 1.30
C THR A 25 7.77 0.33 1.26
N VAL A 26 7.14 0.66 2.40
CA VAL A 26 6.35 1.88 2.54
C VAL A 26 7.31 3.07 2.54
N SER A 27 7.12 3.97 1.58
CA SER A 27 7.92 5.20 1.47
C SER A 27 7.37 6.28 2.40
N ARG A 28 6.05 6.53 2.34
CA ARG A 28 5.34 7.55 3.14
C ARG A 28 3.83 7.42 2.99
N THR A 29 3.10 8.06 3.89
CA THR A 29 1.65 8.28 3.77
C THR A 29 1.41 9.59 3.01
N LEU A 30 0.45 9.59 2.10
CA LEU A 30 0.05 10.77 1.32
C LEU A 30 -1.36 11.21 1.74
N SER A 31 -1.58 12.52 1.65
CA SER A 31 -2.91 13.14 1.80
C SER A 31 -3.63 13.23 0.46
N ASP A 32 -4.96 13.29 0.47
CA ASP A 32 -5.77 13.44 -0.75
C ASP A 32 -5.37 14.66 -1.60
N LYS A 33 -4.91 15.72 -0.93
CA LYS A 33 -4.42 16.93 -1.60
C LYS A 33 -3.13 16.68 -2.39
N GLU A 34 -2.23 15.84 -1.88
CA GLU A 34 -0.99 15.47 -2.58
C GLU A 34 -1.28 14.63 -3.83
N GLU A 35 -2.36 13.86 -3.80
CA GLU A 35 -2.88 13.11 -4.95
C GLU A 35 -3.76 13.96 -5.89
N GLY A 36 -3.95 15.24 -5.57
CA GLY A 36 -4.72 16.18 -6.39
C GLY A 36 -6.24 15.95 -6.35
N LEU A 37 -6.75 15.28 -5.31
CA LEU A 37 -8.15 14.92 -5.18
C LEU A 37 -8.94 15.96 -4.38
N GLY A 38 -10.21 16.11 -4.74
CA GLY A 38 -11.16 16.98 -4.05
C GLY A 38 -11.72 16.33 -2.78
N PRO A 39 -12.38 17.11 -1.90
CA PRO A 39 -12.86 16.63 -0.59
C PRO A 39 -13.89 15.50 -0.68
N GLU A 40 -14.57 15.33 -1.81
CA GLU A 40 -15.53 14.22 -2.01
C GLU A 40 -14.87 12.84 -1.93
N ILE A 41 -13.55 12.75 -2.05
CA ILE A 41 -12.84 11.48 -1.95
C ILE A 41 -12.76 10.97 -0.51
N GLU A 42 -12.89 11.84 0.50
CA GLU A 42 -12.81 11.48 1.93
C GLU A 42 -13.93 10.51 2.34
N ASP A 43 -15.04 10.47 1.59
CA ASP A 43 -16.13 9.50 1.79
C ASP A 43 -15.74 8.06 1.37
N TYR A 44 -14.75 7.93 0.49
CA TYR A 44 -14.35 6.66 -0.13
C TYR A 44 -12.95 6.20 0.28
N ILE A 45 -12.05 7.13 0.58
CA ILE A 45 -10.65 6.89 0.85
C ILE A 45 -10.30 7.36 2.26
N ALA A 46 -9.63 6.48 3.00
CA ALA A 46 -9.13 6.77 4.34
C ALA A 46 -7.73 7.40 4.28
N TYR A 47 -6.81 6.83 3.50
CA TYR A 47 -5.50 7.42 3.22
C TYR A 47 -4.78 6.71 2.06
N TRP A 48 -3.69 7.34 1.62
CA TRP A 48 -2.82 6.85 0.55
C TRP A 48 -1.46 6.44 1.11
N LEU A 49 -0.88 5.39 0.54
CA LEU A 49 0.47 4.93 0.85
C LEU A 49 1.30 4.91 -0.42
N GLU A 50 2.38 5.67 -0.43
CA GLU A 50 3.42 5.54 -1.44
C GLU A 50 4.29 4.34 -1.05
N ILE A 51 4.42 3.38 -1.96
CA ILE A 51 5.25 2.18 -1.78
C ILE A 51 6.30 2.09 -2.88
N ARG A 52 7.41 1.44 -2.60
CA ARG A 52 8.45 1.12 -3.58
C ARG A 52 8.61 -0.40 -3.67
N GLY A 53 8.33 -0.97 -4.84
CA GLY A 53 8.52 -2.40 -5.08
C GLY A 53 10.00 -2.77 -5.02
N GLU A 54 10.33 -3.91 -4.42
CA GLU A 54 11.73 -4.38 -4.35
C GLU A 54 12.30 -4.76 -5.71
N ARG A 55 11.43 -5.14 -6.65
CA ARG A 55 11.81 -5.46 -8.03
C ARG A 55 11.79 -4.25 -8.96
N ASP A 56 11.42 -3.07 -8.45
CA ASP A 56 11.37 -1.85 -9.26
C ASP A 56 12.78 -1.27 -9.44
N THR A 57 13.36 -1.53 -10.60
CA THR A 57 14.76 -1.18 -10.91
C THR A 57 14.98 0.31 -11.21
N CYS A 58 13.92 1.10 -11.39
CA CYS A 58 14.00 2.51 -11.82
C CYS A 58 13.53 3.52 -10.75
N GLY A 59 13.42 3.10 -9.48
CA GLY A 59 12.88 3.99 -8.43
C GLY A 59 11.41 4.35 -8.65
N ALA A 60 10.69 3.53 -9.43
CA ALA A 60 9.25 3.63 -9.55
C ALA A 60 8.62 3.47 -8.15
N THR A 61 7.64 4.31 -7.88
CA THR A 61 6.79 4.22 -6.69
C THR A 61 5.38 3.94 -7.16
N ASN A 62 4.65 3.19 -6.36
CA ASN A 62 3.25 2.87 -6.61
C ASN A 62 2.43 3.39 -5.44
N ASN A 63 1.17 3.74 -5.71
CA ASN A 63 0.26 4.25 -4.69
C ASN A 63 -0.75 3.16 -4.32
N VAL A 64 -0.85 2.89 -3.03
CA VAL A 64 -1.82 1.98 -2.45
C VAL A 64 -2.84 2.79 -1.68
N VAL A 65 -4.12 2.53 -1.96
CA VAL A 65 -5.24 3.22 -1.33
C VAL A 65 -5.78 2.35 -0.21
N LEU A 66 -5.94 2.91 1.00
CA LEU A 66 -6.87 2.35 1.98
C LEU A 66 -8.23 3.01 1.79
N MET A 67 -9.25 2.23 1.48
CA MET A 67 -10.62 2.75 1.40
C MET A 67 -11.30 2.78 2.78
N THR A 68 -12.37 3.56 2.91
CA THR A 68 -13.17 3.66 4.14
C THR A 68 -13.82 2.34 4.58
N ASN A 69 -13.96 1.38 3.66
CA ASN A 69 -14.41 0.01 3.97
C ASN A 69 -13.31 -0.90 4.56
N GLY A 70 -12.09 -0.39 4.76
CA GLY A 70 -10.98 -1.11 5.35
C GLY A 70 -10.20 -2.03 4.40
N ARG A 71 -10.49 -1.99 3.10
CA ARG A 71 -9.75 -2.75 2.07
C ARG A 71 -8.68 -1.89 1.41
N TYR A 72 -7.60 -2.55 1.00
CA TYR A 72 -6.53 -1.91 0.25
C TYR A 72 -6.71 -2.14 -1.26
N SER A 73 -6.30 -1.17 -2.06
CA SER A 73 -6.25 -1.30 -3.51
C SER A 73 -4.94 -0.77 -4.08
N LEU A 74 -4.42 -1.48 -5.08
CA LEU A 74 -3.29 -1.07 -5.90
C LEU A 74 -3.75 -1.11 -7.36
N ASP A 75 -3.60 0.02 -8.08
CA ASP A 75 -4.03 0.17 -9.48
C ASP A 75 -5.49 -0.28 -9.74
N GLY A 76 -6.37 -0.06 -8.77
CA GLY A 76 -7.79 -0.44 -8.84
C GLY A 76 -8.09 -1.91 -8.56
N GLN A 77 -7.09 -2.74 -8.29
CA GLN A 77 -7.27 -4.12 -7.84
C GLN A 77 -7.20 -4.21 -6.32
N PHE A 78 -8.00 -5.09 -5.72
CA PHE A 78 -7.93 -5.29 -4.27
C PHE A 78 -6.74 -6.15 -3.89
N VAL A 79 -6.07 -5.71 -2.82
CA VAL A 79 -4.89 -6.38 -2.30
C VAL A 79 -5.03 -6.59 -0.80
N THR A 80 -4.47 -7.69 -0.34
CA THR A 80 -4.25 -7.95 1.08
C THR A 80 -2.82 -7.59 1.43
N ILE A 81 -2.64 -6.66 2.39
CA ILE A 81 -1.32 -6.25 2.87
C ILE A 81 -0.95 -7.01 4.15
N ARG A 82 0.31 -7.45 4.24
CA ARG A 82 0.90 -7.99 5.46
C ARG A 82 2.27 -7.38 5.72
N LYS A 83 2.53 -6.99 6.96
CA LYS A 83 3.85 -6.53 7.38
C LYS A 83 4.83 -7.71 7.44
N ILE A 84 5.97 -7.57 6.75
CA ILE A 84 7.05 -8.54 6.79
C ILE A 84 7.91 -8.16 7.98
N HIS A 85 7.61 -8.76 9.13
CA HIS A 85 8.50 -8.69 10.28
C HIS A 85 9.79 -9.43 9.91
N GLY A 86 10.93 -8.73 9.96
CA GLY A 86 12.21 -9.40 9.94
C GLY A 86 12.19 -10.45 11.05
N ILE A 87 12.56 -11.68 10.70
CA ILE A 87 12.63 -12.79 11.64
C ILE A 87 13.41 -12.26 12.86
N ASP A 88 12.75 -12.16 14.02
CA ASP A 88 13.44 -12.00 15.30
C ASP A 88 14.56 -13.06 15.29
N SER A 89 15.80 -12.58 15.18
CA SER A 89 16.93 -13.48 15.30
C SER A 89 16.90 -14.00 16.73
N PRO A 90 16.79 -15.32 16.95
CA PRO A 90 16.76 -15.88 18.30
C PRO A 90 18.05 -15.59 19.07
#